data_AF-A0A7C4R6Q3-F1
#
_entry.id   AF-A0A7C4R6Q3-F1
#
_cell.length_a   1.000
_cell.length_b   1.000
_cell.length_c   1.000
_cell.angle_alpha   90.00
_cell.angle_beta   90.00
_cell.angle_gamma   90.00
#
_symmetry.space_group_name_H-M   'P 1'
#
loop_
_entity.id
_entity.type
_entity.pdbx_description
1 polymer ?
#
loop_
_entity_poly.entity_id
_entity_poly.type
_entity_poly.pdbx_seq_one_letter_code
_entity_poly.pdbx_strand_id
1 'polypeptide(L)'
;MDYISGLLHLSALGIYFHAIFVSLTLGLPLTIIFLLFKYRNTDDERYYRAARLTTIVLFVNFALGAITGTLVEFGLVQIWAGTILAIASFAFAPLALELIAFANE
;
A
#
# COMPACT_ATOMS: atom_id res chain seq x y z
N MET A 1 -16.63 -8.40 26.07
CA MET A 1 -15.61 -7.36 25.81
C MET A 1 -14.32 -7.95 25.23
N ASP A 2 -13.91 -9.14 25.69
CA ASP A 2 -12.66 -9.80 25.23
C ASP A 2 -12.61 -10.16 23.74
N TYR A 3 -13.75 -10.50 23.12
CA TYR A 3 -13.80 -10.83 21.69
C TYR A 3 -13.47 -9.65 20.77
N ILE A 4 -14.03 -8.46 21.06
CA ILE A 4 -13.77 -7.26 20.25
C ILE A 4 -12.32 -6.81 20.42
N SER A 5 -11.78 -6.89 21.63
CA SER A 5 -10.35 -6.69 21.89
C SER A 5 -9.48 -7.61 21.05
N GLY A 6 -9.80 -8.91 21.00
CA GLY A 6 -9.08 -9.89 20.17
C GLY A 6 -9.10 -9.56 18.68
N LEU A 7 -10.27 -9.16 18.15
CA LEU A 7 -10.41 -8.76 16.75
C LEU A 7 -9.62 -7.50 16.41
N LEU A 8 -9.61 -6.50 17.29
CA LEU A 8 -8.83 -5.27 17.11
C LEU A 8 -7.33 -5.58 17.03
N HIS A 9 -6.81 -6.43 17.94
CA HIS A 9 -5.40 -6.83 17.92
C HIS A 9 -5.03 -7.60 16.65
N LEU A 10 -5.89 -8.54 16.22
CA LEU A 10 -5.67 -9.31 15.00
C LEU A 10 -5.66 -8.41 13.76
N SER A 11 -6.61 -7.48 13.67
CA SER A 11 -6.68 -6.50 12.59
C SER A 11 -5.47 -5.56 12.57
N ALA A 12 -5.05 -5.06 13.74
CA ALA A 12 -3.86 -4.23 13.86
C ALA A 12 -2.58 -4.97 13.41
N LEU A 13 -2.43 -6.24 13.80
CA LEU A 13 -1.32 -7.08 13.35
C LEU A 13 -1.35 -7.25 11.82
N GLY A 14 -2.52 -7.46 11.23
CA GLY A 14 -2.70 -7.50 9.77
C GLY A 14 -2.22 -6.22 9.08
N ILE A 15 -2.54 -5.05 9.64
CA ILE A 15 -2.10 -3.74 9.12
C ILE A 15 -0.57 -3.64 9.14
N TYR A 16 0.08 -3.95 10.27
CA TYR A 16 1.54 -3.89 10.38
C TYR A 16 2.23 -4.91 9.46
N PHE A 17 1.66 -6.11 9.32
CA PHE A 17 2.18 -7.11 8.40
C PHE A 17 2.08 -6.66 6.94
N HIS A 18 0.92 -6.09 6.54
CA HIS A 18 0.73 -5.54 5.21
C HIS A 18 1.67 -4.36 4.90
N ALA A 19 1.93 -3.49 5.89
CA ALA A 19 2.81 -2.33 5.75
C ALA A 19 4.25 -2.69 5.32
N ILE A 20 4.73 -3.89 5.61
CA ILE A 20 6.03 -4.39 5.15
C ILE A 20 6.04 -4.51 3.63
N PHE A 21 5.01 -5.13 3.04
CA PHE A 21 4.89 -5.31 1.60
C PHE A 21 4.72 -3.99 0.86
N VAL A 22 3.97 -3.04 1.45
CA VAL A 22 3.85 -1.67 0.92
C VAL A 22 5.21 -0.98 0.89
N SER A 23 5.96 -1.04 1.99
CA SER A 23 7.29 -0.43 2.11
C SER A 23 8.26 -0.99 1.07
N LEU A 24 8.27 -2.31 0.88
CA LEU A 24 9.07 -2.97 -0.15
C LEU A 24 8.60 -2.63 -1.57
N THR A 25 7.30 -2.52 -1.81
CA THR A 25 6.73 -2.14 -3.12
C THR A 25 7.15 -0.73 -3.52
N LEU A 26 7.30 0.19 -2.57
CA LEU A 26 7.78 1.56 -2.85
C LEU A 26 9.31 1.62 -3.01
N GLY A 27 10.06 0.82 -2.25
CA GLY A 27 11.53 0.86 -2.26
C GLY A 27 12.20 0.09 -3.40
N LEU A 28 11.70 -1.09 -3.77
CA LEU A 28 12.31 -1.94 -4.80
C LEU A 28 12.32 -1.30 -6.21
N PRO A 29 11.30 -0.56 -6.67
CA PRO A 29 11.35 0.17 -7.94
C PRO A 29 12.51 1.17 -8.01
N LEU A 30 12.80 1.89 -6.92
CA LEU A 30 13.93 2.82 -6.85
C LEU A 30 15.26 2.08 -7.01
N THR A 31 15.35 0.88 -6.42
CA THR A 31 16.54 0.02 -6.55
C THR A 31 16.68 -0.50 -7.99
N ILE A 32 15.59 -0.90 -8.63
CA ILE A 32 15.58 -1.33 -10.05
C ILE A 32 16.06 -0.19 -10.95
N ILE A 33 15.54 1.02 -10.76
CA ILE A 33 15.96 2.22 -11.53
C ILE A 33 17.46 2.47 -11.33
N PHE A 34 17.95 2.41 -10.10
CA PHE A 34 19.38 2.59 -9.81
C PHE A 34 20.26 1.53 -10.50
N LEU A 35 19.85 0.25 -10.47
CA LEU A 35 20.58 -0.84 -11.12
C LEU A 35 20.60 -0.68 -12.65
N LEU A 36 19.45 -0.33 -13.25
CA LEU A 36 19.36 -0.06 -14.69
C LEU A 36 20.19 1.16 -15.09
N PHE A 37 20.22 2.20 -14.27
CA PHE A 37 21.08 3.36 -14.48
C PHE A 37 22.55 2.98 -14.45
N LYS A 38 22.97 2.12 -13.51
CA LYS A 38 24.36 1.61 -13.48
C LYS A 38 24.68 0.76 -14.70
N TYR A 39 23.79 -0.17 -15.07
CA TYR A 39 23.94 -0.97 -16.30
C TYR A 39 24.15 -0.09 -17.52
N ARG A 40 23.29 0.93 -17.71
CA ARG A 40 23.37 1.85 -18.85
C ARG A 40 24.70 2.60 -18.96
N ASN A 41 25.37 2.85 -17.84
CA ASN A 41 26.62 3.60 -17.79
C ASN A 41 27.87 2.72 -17.87
N THR A 42 27.80 1.47 -17.42
CA THR A 42 28.97 0.58 -17.34
C THR A 42 28.95 -0.58 -18.33
N ASP A 43 27.81 -0.85 -18.98
CA ASP A 43 27.53 -2.04 -19.79
C ASP A 43 27.84 -3.37 -19.05
N ASP A 44 27.85 -3.35 -17.70
CA ASP A 44 28.08 -4.54 -16.89
C ASP A 44 26.76 -5.30 -16.67
N GLU A 45 26.65 -6.42 -17.39
CA GLU A 45 25.50 -7.30 -17.40
C GLU A 45 25.09 -7.83 -16.00
N ARG A 46 25.98 -7.78 -15.00
CA ARG A 46 25.63 -8.11 -13.61
C ARG A 46 24.51 -7.20 -13.08
N TYR A 47 24.53 -5.91 -13.40
CA TYR A 47 23.51 -4.96 -12.96
C TYR A 47 22.17 -5.22 -13.63
N TYR A 48 22.15 -5.58 -14.92
CA TYR A 48 20.93 -5.94 -15.62
C TYR A 48 20.30 -7.22 -15.05
N ARG A 49 21.11 -8.26 -14.79
CA ARG A 49 20.62 -9.49 -14.13
C ARG A 49 20.07 -9.21 -12.74
N ALA A 50 20.73 -8.35 -11.96
CA ALA A 50 20.24 -7.93 -10.65
C ALA A 50 18.91 -7.17 -10.76
N ALA A 51 18.78 -6.22 -11.69
CA ALA A 51 17.54 -5.50 -11.93
C ALA A 51 16.39 -6.45 -12.29
N ARG A 52 16.64 -7.42 -13.18
CA ARG A 52 15.65 -8.44 -13.57
C ARG A 52 15.21 -9.31 -12.40
N LEU A 53 16.15 -9.75 -11.56
CA LEU A 53 15.82 -10.52 -10.35
C LEU A 53 14.98 -9.69 -9.38
N THR A 54 15.38 -8.44 -9.12
CA THR A 54 14.64 -7.53 -8.24
C THR A 54 13.23 -7.25 -8.76
N THR A 55 13.02 -7.18 -10.07
CA THR A 55 11.67 -7.07 -10.66
C THR A 55 10.80 -8.29 -10.35
N ILE A 56 11.35 -9.50 -10.39
CA ILE A 56 10.62 -10.73 -10.02
C ILE A 56 10.28 -10.71 -8.52
N VAL A 57 11.22 -10.29 -7.68
CA VAL A 57 10.98 -10.13 -6.22
C VAL A 57 9.87 -9.10 -5.98
N LEU A 58 9.91 -7.95 -6.66
CA LEU A 58 8.87 -6.93 -6.58
C LEU A 58 7.50 -7.50 -6.98
N PHE A 59 7.43 -8.29 -8.04
CA PHE A 59 6.17 -8.90 -8.47
C PHE A 59 5.57 -9.84 -7.41
N VAL A 60 6.39 -10.72 -6.83
CA VAL A 60 5.95 -11.62 -5.75
C VAL A 60 5.54 -10.82 -4.51
N ASN A 61 6.32 -9.82 -4.13
CA ASN A 61 6.02 -8.92 -3.02
C ASN A 61 4.69 -8.18 -3.24
N PHE A 62 4.46 -7.69 -4.46
CA PHE A 62 3.22 -7.01 -4.83
C PHE A 62 2.02 -7.94 -4.74
N ALA A 63 2.13 -9.19 -5.22
CA ALA A 63 1.04 -10.17 -5.11
C ALA A 63 0.69 -10.48 -3.65
N LEU A 64 1.68 -10.68 -2.79
CA LEU A 64 1.48 -10.87 -1.35
C LEU A 64 0.92 -9.62 -0.68
N GLY A 65 1.40 -8.44 -1.10
CA GLY A 65 0.88 -7.14 -0.70
C GLY A 65 -0.61 -7.00 -1.04
N ALA A 66 -1.02 -7.32 -2.26
CA ALA A 66 -2.42 -7.26 -2.69
C ALA A 66 -3.31 -8.18 -1.85
N ILE A 67 -2.90 -9.44 -1.64
CA ILE A 67 -3.66 -10.41 -0.83
C ILE A 67 -3.83 -9.90 0.62
N THR A 68 -2.73 -9.48 1.25
CA THR A 68 -2.76 -8.97 2.63
C THR A 68 -3.52 -7.66 2.73
N GLY A 69 -3.45 -6.81 1.71
CA GLY A 69 -4.18 -5.55 1.63
C GLY A 69 -5.68 -5.75 1.57
N THR A 70 -6.16 -6.71 0.78
CA THR A 70 -7.58 -7.10 0.74
C THR A 70 -8.06 -7.56 2.12
N LEU A 71 -7.26 -8.33 2.87
CA LEU A 71 -7.62 -8.74 4.23
C LEU A 71 -7.69 -7.54 5.19
N VAL A 72 -6.77 -6.59 5.06
CA VAL A 72 -6.77 -5.34 5.85
C VAL A 72 -7.97 -4.47 5.52
N GLU A 73 -8.37 -4.36 4.25
CA GLU A 73 -9.54 -3.59 3.82
C GLU A 73 -10.83 -4.09 4.48
N PHE A 74 -11.08 -5.40 4.46
CA PHE A 74 -12.24 -5.98 5.14
C PHE A 74 -12.17 -5.75 6.66
N GLY A 75 -10.98 -5.88 7.26
CA GLY A 75 -10.77 -5.56 8.68
C GLY A 75 -11.06 -4.09 8.99
N LEU A 76 -10.65 -3.16 8.13
CA LEU A 76 -10.92 -1.73 8.28
C LEU A 76 -12.44 -1.47 8.28
N VAL A 77 -13.17 -2.08 7.34
CA VAL A 77 -14.62 -1.92 7.19
C VAL A 77 -15.40 -2.56 8.34
N GLN A 78 -15.02 -3.77 8.75
CA GLN A 78 -15.81 -4.57 9.71
C GLN A 78 -15.47 -4.26 11.18
N ILE A 79 -14.20 -3.91 11.47
CA ILE A 79 -13.70 -3.77 12.84
C ILE A 79 -13.46 -2.28 13.18
N TRP A 80 -13.02 -1.47 12.21
CA TRP A 80 -12.68 -0.05 12.40
C TRP A 80 -13.69 0.91 11.74
N ALA A 81 -14.96 0.51 11.61
CA ALA A 81 -16.00 1.27 10.91
C ALA A 81 -16.14 2.72 11.41
N GLY A 82 -16.05 2.95 12.73
CA GLY A 82 -16.11 4.30 13.30
C GLY A 82 -14.92 5.19 12.89
N THR A 83 -13.73 4.61 12.76
CA THR A 83 -12.54 5.32 12.28
C THR A 83 -12.66 5.67 10.80
N ILE A 84 -13.14 4.73 9.97
CA ILE A 84 -13.44 5.00 8.55
C ILE A 84 -14.45 6.14 8.44
N LEU A 85 -15.55 6.07 9.19
CA LEU A 85 -16.61 7.08 9.13
C LEU A 85 -16.05 8.46 9.49
N ALA A 86 -15.25 8.57 10.55
CA ALA A 86 -14.63 9.83 10.96
C ALA A 86 -13.70 10.41 9.88
N ILE A 87 -12.83 9.58 9.30
CA ILE A 87 -11.91 9.99 8.23
C ILE A 87 -12.69 10.39 6.97
N ALA A 88 -13.66 9.58 6.58
CA ALA A 88 -14.50 9.82 5.41
C ALA A 88 -15.28 11.12 5.55
N SER A 89 -15.89 11.40 6.70
CA SER A 89 -16.60 12.66 6.93
C SER A 89 -15.68 13.88 6.78
N PHE A 90 -14.46 13.82 7.29
CA PHE A 90 -13.50 14.93 7.15
C PHE A 90 -13.00 15.11 5.71
N ALA A 91 -12.71 14.02 5.00
CA ALA A 91 -12.19 14.05 3.64
C ALA A 91 -13.24 14.39 2.57
N PHE A 92 -14.48 13.89 2.72
CA PHE A 92 -15.57 14.12 1.75
C PHE A 92 -16.30 15.44 1.95
N ALA A 93 -16.28 16.03 3.15
CA ALA A 93 -16.91 17.33 3.41
C ALA A 93 -16.39 18.45 2.47
N PRO A 94 -15.08 18.70 2.30
CA PRO A 94 -14.59 19.72 1.38
C PRO A 94 -14.88 19.39 -0.08
N LEU A 95 -14.80 18.12 -0.49
CA LEU A 95 -15.13 17.69 -1.87
C LEU A 95 -16.62 17.88 -2.19
N ALA A 96 -17.50 17.62 -1.22
CA ALA A 96 -18.94 17.85 -1.40
C ALA A 96 -19.26 19.34 -1.54
N LEU A 97 -18.57 20.20 -0.79
CA LEU A 97 -18.69 21.66 -0.92
C LEU A 97 -18.16 22.15 -2.27
N GLU A 98 -17.04 21.61 -2.75
CA GLU A 98 -16.50 21.89 -4.09
C GLU A 98 -17.52 21.52 -5.19
N LEU A 99 -18.12 20.33 -5.12
CA LEU A 99 -19.12 19.89 -6.09
C LEU A 99 -20.36 20.79 -6.11
N ILE A 100 -20.85 21.22 -4.95
CA ILE A 100 -21.99 22.14 -4.86
C ILE A 100 -21.62 23.51 -5.44
N ALA A 101 -20.41 24.01 -5.17
CA ALA A 101 -19.96 25.27 -5.76
C ALA A 101 -19.89 25.18 -7.28
N PHE A 102 -19.28 24.11 -7.82
CA PHE A 102 -19.17 23.86 -9.25
C PHE A 102 -20.53 23.69 -9.95
N ALA A 103 -21.50 23.04 -9.31
CA ALA A 103 -22.83 22.84 -9.86
C ALA A 103 -23.69 24.12 -9.91
N ASN A 104 -23.27 25.18 -9.21
CA ASN A 104 -23.95 26.48 -9.15
C ASN A 104 -23.21 27.58 -9.94
N GLU A 105 -22.16 27.22 -10.68
CA GLU A 105 -21.43 28.07 -11.63
C GLU A 105 -21.89 27.76 -13.07
#